data_AF-A0A523W4R0-F1
#
_entry.id   AF-A0A523W4R0-F1
#
_cell.length_a   1.000
_cell.length_b   1.000
_cell.length_c   1.000
_cell.angle_alpha   90.00
_cell.angle_beta   90.00
_cell.angle_gamma   90.00
#
_symmetry.space_group_name_H-M   'P 1'
#
loop_
_entity.id
_entity.type
_entity.pdbx_description
1 polymer ?
#
loop_
_entity_poly.entity_id
_entity_poly.type
_entity_poly.pdbx_seq_one_letter_code
_entity_poly.pdbx_strand_id
1 'polypeptide(L)'
;MSRGRRVGQVLLVVGLIALVATGSLFAEEMVDISKYKKSPPYKVAFDIYYKGNTWGVQLFEEFKAEVARHPDLISDAFYTDSEGNAAKQISNIEDLIVRDPDVLVLTPCSFTAVVPVIEKAYDRGIAVILCAAGADTEDYTSFVNVDDFEYGVTGGKWLVEAIGYKGNVVGFSGIAGLSTAEDRWRGAVSVFEQYPEIKVVAHEYCDWTYVKAKMAMENIIPAHPKIDGIWTGAGMMARGAIEALVAAGRSVPPITADDDNGYLKMWKKFDLTAVCLTKPTWLSQKGLQIGLDIVQGKPTPKVNILPAYVITKETRDDFVRPDLPDTMFVNTHLPEDVIRRLFPGE
;
A
#
# COMPACT_ATOMS: atom_id res chain seq x y z
N MET A 1 -23.36 -82.58 -10.97
CA MET A 1 -24.59 -81.78 -10.77
C MET A 1 -24.22 -80.55 -9.95
N SER A 2 -24.54 -79.34 -10.47
CA SER A 2 -25.02 -78.11 -9.78
C SER A 2 -24.50 -77.83 -8.35
N ARG A 3 -24.01 -76.68 -7.91
CA ARG A 3 -24.24 -75.23 -8.17
C ARG A 3 -23.18 -74.55 -7.26
N GLY A 4 -22.56 -73.41 -7.57
CA GLY A 4 -23.19 -72.08 -7.51
C GLY A 4 -22.15 -71.05 -7.03
N ARG A 5 -22.18 -69.88 -7.67
CA ARG A 5 -21.30 -68.71 -7.46
C ARG A 5 -21.39 -68.14 -6.04
N ARG A 6 -20.28 -67.58 -5.55
CA ARG A 6 -20.29 -66.34 -4.75
C ARG A 6 -19.19 -65.39 -5.22
N VAL A 7 -19.65 -64.23 -5.65
CA VAL A 7 -18.89 -62.99 -5.89
C VAL A 7 -18.68 -62.33 -4.53
N GLY A 8 -17.50 -61.75 -4.29
CA GLY A 8 -17.20 -61.02 -3.05
C GLY A 8 -15.92 -60.20 -3.15
N GLN A 9 -16.04 -59.01 -3.72
CA GLN A 9 -15.30 -57.76 -3.45
C GLN A 9 -13.75 -57.80 -3.38
N VAL A 10 -13.13 -57.26 -4.44
CA VAL A 10 -11.77 -56.71 -4.42
C VAL A 10 -11.83 -55.36 -3.68
N LEU A 11 -11.21 -55.30 -2.50
CA LEU A 11 -10.96 -54.06 -1.75
C LEU A 11 -9.79 -53.33 -2.43
N LEU A 12 -10.10 -52.24 -3.13
CA LEU A 12 -9.13 -51.29 -3.66
C LEU A 12 -8.70 -50.38 -2.51
N VAL A 13 -7.52 -50.63 -1.95
CA VAL A 13 -6.90 -49.73 -0.96
C VAL A 13 -6.31 -48.55 -1.71
N VAL A 14 -7.05 -47.44 -1.78
CA VAL A 14 -6.50 -46.14 -2.18
C VAL A 14 -5.77 -45.58 -0.97
N GLY A 15 -4.44 -45.60 -1.02
CA GLY A 15 -3.59 -44.92 -0.04
C GLY A 15 -3.78 -43.42 -0.12
N LEU A 16 -4.40 -42.83 0.91
CA LEU A 16 -4.49 -41.39 1.08
C LEU A 16 -3.11 -40.88 1.50
N ILE A 17 -2.35 -40.30 0.58
CA ILE A 17 -1.18 -39.49 0.92
C ILE A 17 -1.72 -38.17 1.48
N ALA A 18 -1.71 -38.05 2.81
CA ALA A 18 -1.97 -36.78 3.47
C ALA A 18 -0.81 -35.82 3.14
N LEU A 19 -1.09 -34.86 2.26
CA LEU A 19 -0.25 -33.69 2.05
C LEU A 19 -0.30 -32.87 3.35
N VAL A 20 0.71 -33.00 4.21
CA VAL A 20 0.88 -32.09 5.35
C VAL A 20 1.31 -30.75 4.77
N ALA A 21 0.36 -29.86 4.55
CA ALA A 21 0.63 -28.45 4.37
C ALA A 21 1.24 -27.93 5.67
N THR A 22 2.55 -27.75 5.71
CA THR A 22 3.23 -26.98 6.76
C THR A 22 2.93 -25.50 6.55
N GLY A 23 1.69 -25.10 6.79
CA GLY A 23 1.38 -23.72 7.11
C GLY A 23 1.91 -23.47 8.52
N SER A 24 2.91 -22.61 8.67
CA SER A 24 3.27 -22.10 9.98
C SER A 24 2.06 -21.37 10.55
N LEU A 25 1.33 -22.03 11.45
CA LEU A 25 0.30 -21.41 12.29
C LEU A 25 1.02 -20.51 13.31
N PHE A 26 1.37 -19.30 12.90
CA PHE A 26 1.48 -18.21 13.86
C PHE A 26 0.04 -17.75 14.11
N ALA A 27 -0.47 -17.96 15.32
CA ALA A 27 -1.77 -17.45 15.72
C ALA A 27 -1.72 -15.92 15.62
N GLU A 28 -2.69 -15.34 14.92
CA GLU A 28 -2.83 -13.90 14.77
C GLU A 28 -3.03 -13.25 16.15
N GLU A 29 -2.18 -12.28 16.49
CA GLU A 29 -2.29 -11.56 17.77
C GLU A 29 -3.57 -10.71 17.75
N MET A 30 -4.44 -10.94 18.73
CA MET A 30 -5.71 -10.23 18.87
C MET A 30 -5.57 -9.06 19.84
N VAL A 31 -6.24 -7.95 19.54
CA VAL A 31 -6.31 -6.78 20.43
C VAL A 31 -7.06 -7.12 21.72
N ASP A 32 -6.52 -6.71 22.87
CA ASP A 32 -7.29 -6.64 24.11
C ASP A 32 -8.27 -5.46 24.06
N ILE A 33 -9.50 -5.75 23.63
CA ILE A 33 -10.57 -4.78 23.46
C ILE A 33 -11.22 -4.34 24.78
N SER A 34 -10.90 -4.97 25.91
CA SER A 34 -11.59 -4.74 27.18
C SER A 34 -11.45 -3.29 27.68
N LYS A 35 -10.29 -2.67 27.43
CA LYS A 35 -10.02 -1.27 27.79
C LYS A 35 -10.64 -0.22 26.86
N TYR A 36 -11.08 -0.61 25.67
CA TYR A 36 -11.57 0.33 24.64
C TYR A 36 -13.09 0.35 24.51
N LYS A 37 -13.78 -0.66 25.02
CA LYS A 37 -15.22 -0.82 24.84
C LYS A 37 -16.00 0.36 25.45
N LYS A 38 -16.78 1.05 24.61
CA LYS A 38 -17.65 2.17 24.98
C LYS A 38 -19.00 2.06 24.27
N SER A 39 -19.96 2.87 24.68
CA SER A 39 -21.26 3.01 23.98
C SER A 39 -21.20 4.18 22.99
N PRO A 40 -21.87 4.10 21.83
CA PRO A 40 -21.95 5.22 20.89
C PRO A 40 -22.76 6.40 21.49
N PRO A 41 -22.61 7.62 20.93
CA PRO A 41 -21.78 7.94 19.76
C PRO A 41 -20.29 8.16 20.13
N TYR A 42 -19.41 7.86 19.18
CA TYR A 42 -17.96 7.91 19.33
C TYR A 42 -17.36 9.18 18.73
N LYS A 43 -16.24 9.63 19.28
CA LYS A 43 -15.37 10.65 18.70
C LYS A 43 -14.24 9.99 17.95
N VAL A 44 -13.98 10.43 16.72
CA VAL A 44 -12.91 9.87 15.89
C VAL A 44 -11.96 10.97 15.43
N ALA A 45 -10.70 10.61 15.24
CA ALA A 45 -9.69 11.52 14.73
C ALA A 45 -8.86 10.86 13.64
N PHE A 46 -8.43 11.66 12.65
CA PHE A 46 -7.45 11.26 11.65
C PHE A 46 -6.32 12.28 11.54
N ASP A 47 -5.09 11.85 11.79
CA ASP A 47 -3.88 12.60 11.43
C ASP A 47 -3.18 11.94 10.24
N ILE A 48 -3.10 12.66 9.12
CA ILE A 48 -2.31 12.22 7.97
C ILE A 48 -0.93 12.88 7.99
N TYR A 49 0.14 12.12 7.71
CA TYR A 49 1.48 12.69 7.68
C TYR A 49 1.63 13.69 6.54
N TYR A 50 1.01 13.43 5.37
CA TYR A 50 1.21 14.25 4.17
C TYR A 50 0.06 14.13 3.16
N LYS A 51 -0.50 15.27 2.76
CA LYS A 51 -1.46 15.38 1.63
C LYS A 51 -0.90 16.11 0.41
N GLY A 52 0.42 16.29 0.30
CA GLY A 52 1.00 17.01 -0.84
C GLY A 52 1.03 16.21 -2.14
N ASN A 53 0.59 14.94 -2.13
CA ASN A 53 0.31 14.13 -3.31
C ASN A 53 -1.13 13.62 -3.31
N THR A 54 -1.63 13.21 -4.48
CA THR A 54 -3.04 12.82 -4.64
C THR A 54 -3.39 11.49 -4.00
N TRP A 55 -2.42 10.61 -3.75
CA TRP A 55 -2.62 9.40 -2.96
C TRP A 55 -3.03 9.77 -1.53
N GLY A 56 -2.29 10.68 -0.88
CA GLY A 56 -2.60 11.19 0.46
C GLY A 56 -3.92 11.96 0.50
N VAL A 57 -4.24 12.71 -0.55
CA VAL A 57 -5.57 13.35 -0.68
C VAL A 57 -6.69 12.30 -0.71
N GLN A 58 -6.56 11.25 -1.52
CA GLN A 58 -7.56 10.18 -1.55
C GLN A 58 -7.65 9.44 -0.23
N LEU A 59 -6.53 9.07 0.38
CA LEU A 59 -6.50 8.46 1.72
C LEU A 59 -7.27 9.32 2.74
N PHE A 60 -7.09 10.63 2.71
CA PHE A 60 -7.82 11.53 3.60
C PHE A 60 -9.32 11.59 3.32
N GLU A 61 -9.71 11.62 2.06
CA GLU A 61 -11.12 11.65 1.68
C GLU A 61 -11.82 10.31 1.90
N GLU A 62 -11.11 9.18 1.85
CA GLU A 62 -11.62 7.84 2.17
C GLU A 62 -12.03 7.73 3.63
N PHE A 63 -11.21 8.27 4.54
CA PHE A 63 -11.56 8.37 5.95
C PHE A 63 -12.82 9.22 6.15
N LYS A 64 -12.90 10.39 5.49
CA LYS A 64 -14.07 11.27 5.58
C LYS A 64 -15.34 10.63 5.01
N ALA A 65 -15.22 9.93 3.88
CA ALA A 65 -16.33 9.20 3.29
C ALA A 65 -16.82 8.10 4.24
N GLU A 66 -15.91 7.42 4.93
CA GLU A 66 -16.27 6.43 5.93
C GLU A 66 -16.95 7.05 7.16
N VAL A 67 -16.46 8.18 7.67
CA VAL A 67 -17.15 8.92 8.75
C VAL A 67 -18.60 9.23 8.35
N ALA A 68 -18.82 9.72 7.12
CA ALA A 68 -20.15 10.07 6.63
C ALA A 68 -21.11 8.86 6.49
N ARG A 69 -20.59 7.63 6.42
CA ARG A 69 -21.41 6.41 6.38
C ARG A 69 -21.95 5.99 7.74
N HIS A 70 -21.44 6.57 8.83
CA HIS A 70 -21.78 6.20 10.21
C HIS A 70 -22.36 7.36 11.04
N PRO A 71 -23.37 8.11 10.56
CA PRO A 71 -23.91 9.28 11.26
C PRO A 71 -24.54 8.96 12.62
N ASP A 72 -25.00 7.72 12.81
CA ASP A 72 -25.60 7.26 14.07
C ASP A 72 -24.56 6.77 15.09
N LEU A 73 -23.31 6.52 14.64
CA LEU A 73 -22.23 6.02 15.51
C LEU A 73 -21.20 7.08 15.85
N ILE A 74 -21.04 8.15 15.06
CA ILE A 74 -19.97 9.13 15.22
C ILE A 74 -20.56 10.49 15.60
N SER A 75 -20.20 11.01 16.79
CA SER A 75 -20.63 12.35 17.23
C SER A 75 -19.75 13.46 16.66
N ASP A 76 -18.44 13.21 16.60
CA ASP A 76 -17.43 14.18 16.21
C ASP A 76 -16.32 13.52 15.41
N ALA A 77 -15.79 14.24 14.42
CA ALA A 77 -14.63 13.82 13.66
C ALA A 77 -13.62 14.98 13.56
N PHE A 78 -12.37 14.69 13.93
CA PHE A 78 -11.26 15.65 13.90
C PHE A 78 -10.26 15.24 12.81
N TYR A 79 -9.70 16.22 12.12
CA TYR A 79 -8.79 15.96 11.01
C TYR A 79 -7.60 16.89 11.07
N THR A 80 -6.40 16.35 10.92
CA THR A 80 -5.16 17.13 10.86
C THR A 80 -4.27 16.62 9.72
N ASP A 81 -3.47 17.52 9.17
CA ASP A 81 -2.44 17.24 8.16
C ASP A 81 -1.10 17.73 8.71
N SER A 82 -0.13 16.83 8.77
CA SER A 82 1.19 17.09 9.32
C SER A 82 2.19 17.62 8.28
N GLU A 83 1.81 17.73 7.00
CA GLU A 83 2.61 18.36 5.93
C GLU A 83 4.03 17.78 5.78
N GLY A 84 4.22 16.50 6.07
CA GLY A 84 5.50 15.80 6.06
C GLY A 84 6.44 16.20 7.20
N ASN A 85 5.94 16.84 8.25
CA ASN A 85 6.74 17.38 9.34
C ASN A 85 6.44 16.67 10.67
N ALA A 86 7.46 16.03 11.24
CA ALA A 86 7.34 15.29 12.50
C ALA A 86 7.00 16.16 13.71
N ALA A 87 7.58 17.35 13.83
CA ALA A 87 7.26 18.26 14.92
C ALA A 87 5.78 18.70 14.85
N LYS A 88 5.29 18.96 13.65
CA LYS A 88 3.88 19.28 13.42
C LYS A 88 2.97 18.10 13.75
N GLN A 89 3.34 16.87 13.34
CA GLN A 89 2.58 15.67 13.69
C GLN A 89 2.50 15.46 15.21
N ILE A 90 3.59 15.72 15.92
CA ILE A 90 3.61 15.68 17.38
C ILE A 90 2.60 16.68 17.95
N SER A 91 2.65 17.95 17.54
CA SER A 91 1.69 18.96 17.99
C SER A 91 0.24 18.62 17.64
N ASN A 92 -0.02 18.14 16.42
CA ASN A 92 -1.35 17.71 15.99
C ASN A 92 -1.88 16.59 16.90
N ILE A 93 -1.08 15.55 17.17
CA ILE A 93 -1.50 14.43 18.02
C ILE A 93 -1.70 14.90 19.47
N GLU A 94 -0.87 15.81 19.99
CA GLU A 94 -1.10 16.41 21.31
C GLU A 94 -2.44 17.16 21.39
N ASP A 95 -2.78 17.95 20.39
CA ASP A 95 -4.08 18.63 20.30
C ASP A 95 -5.23 17.62 20.20
N LEU A 96 -5.07 16.55 19.42
CA LEU A 96 -6.07 15.48 19.31
C LEU A 96 -6.25 14.73 20.64
N ILE A 97 -5.19 14.44 21.38
CA ILE A 97 -5.28 13.84 22.73
C ILE A 97 -6.12 14.71 23.67
N VAL A 98 -6.05 16.05 23.55
CA VAL A 98 -6.89 16.98 24.34
C VAL A 98 -8.36 16.90 23.93
N ARG A 99 -8.66 16.64 22.65
CA ARG A 99 -10.04 16.41 22.16
C ARG A 99 -10.65 15.09 22.64
N ASP A 100 -9.81 14.20 23.16
CA ASP A 100 -10.19 12.90 23.76
C ASP A 100 -11.02 12.04 22.80
N PRO A 101 -10.52 11.74 21.58
CA PRO A 101 -11.20 10.83 20.67
C PRO A 101 -11.18 9.40 21.22
N ASP A 102 -12.21 8.62 20.89
CA ASP A 102 -12.24 7.19 21.19
C ASP A 102 -11.31 6.41 20.25
N VAL A 103 -11.20 6.87 19.00
CA VAL A 103 -10.35 6.29 17.95
C VAL A 103 -9.47 7.38 17.35
N LEU A 104 -8.16 7.13 17.31
CA LEU A 104 -7.20 7.93 16.57
C LEU A 104 -6.60 7.07 15.47
N VAL A 105 -6.96 7.34 14.21
CA VAL A 105 -6.24 6.79 13.07
C VAL A 105 -5.11 7.75 12.72
N LEU A 106 -3.91 7.25 12.48
CA LEU A 106 -2.82 8.08 11.98
C LEU A 106 -1.92 7.36 10.98
N THR A 107 -1.28 8.15 10.14
CA THR A 107 -0.18 7.68 9.30
C THR A 107 1.13 8.28 9.85
N PRO A 108 2.05 7.49 10.43
CA PRO A 108 3.31 8.01 10.96
C PRO A 108 4.18 8.69 9.89
N CYS A 109 4.68 9.89 10.17
CA CYS A 109 5.59 10.64 9.30
C CYS A 109 7.06 10.20 9.43
N SER A 110 7.39 9.49 10.50
CA SER A 110 8.74 9.05 10.87
C SER A 110 8.64 7.75 11.63
N PHE A 111 9.59 6.85 11.42
CA PHE A 111 9.63 5.59 12.15
C PHE A 111 9.91 5.81 13.64
N THR A 112 10.70 6.82 14.02
CA THR A 112 11.15 7.00 15.41
C THR A 112 10.67 8.30 16.06
N ALA A 113 10.60 9.40 15.32
CA ALA A 113 10.40 10.72 15.94
C ALA A 113 9.04 10.92 16.62
N VAL A 114 8.01 10.20 16.16
CA VAL A 114 6.63 10.33 16.63
C VAL A 114 6.24 9.29 17.67
N VAL A 115 7.14 8.36 17.99
CA VAL A 115 6.88 7.27 18.96
C VAL A 115 6.37 7.80 20.31
N PRO A 116 7.01 8.80 20.96
CA PRO A 116 6.57 9.24 22.29
C PRO A 116 5.14 9.81 22.32
N VAL A 117 4.68 10.44 21.24
CA VAL A 117 3.31 11.00 21.20
C VAL A 117 2.27 9.93 20.87
N ILE A 118 2.64 8.88 20.12
CA ILE A 118 1.82 7.70 19.87
C ILE A 118 1.58 6.95 21.20
N GLU A 119 2.67 6.68 21.94
CA GLU A 119 2.64 6.05 23.26
C GLU A 119 1.76 6.85 24.23
N LYS A 120 1.91 8.19 24.26
CA LYS A 120 1.08 9.09 25.06
C LYS A 120 -0.42 8.98 24.71
N ALA A 121 -0.78 8.85 23.44
CA ALA A 121 -2.18 8.66 23.03
C ALA A 121 -2.70 7.28 23.47
N TYR A 122 -1.90 6.24 23.29
CA TYR A 122 -2.22 4.86 23.68
C TYR A 122 -2.45 4.72 25.19
N ASP A 123 -1.57 5.30 26.01
CA ASP A 123 -1.65 5.29 27.47
C ASP A 123 -2.87 6.04 28.01
N ARG A 124 -3.40 6.99 27.24
CA ARG A 124 -4.65 7.71 27.54
C ARG A 124 -5.90 6.87 27.28
N GLY A 125 -5.76 5.64 26.79
CA GLY A 125 -6.86 4.74 26.49
C GLY A 125 -7.55 5.02 25.16
N ILE A 126 -6.92 5.80 24.27
CA ILE A 126 -7.39 6.03 22.90
C ILE A 126 -7.06 4.78 22.06
N ALA A 127 -8.00 4.31 21.23
CA ALA A 127 -7.70 3.26 20.27
C ALA A 127 -6.84 3.84 19.13
N VAL A 128 -5.53 3.61 19.18
CA VAL A 128 -4.56 4.16 18.23
C VAL A 128 -4.37 3.18 17.08
N ILE A 129 -4.79 3.58 15.88
CA ILE A 129 -4.72 2.78 14.67
C ILE A 129 -3.66 3.39 13.75
N LEU A 130 -2.53 2.70 13.60
CA LEU A 130 -1.54 3.09 12.61
C LEU A 130 -2.02 2.60 11.24
N CYS A 131 -1.90 3.42 10.20
CA CYS A 131 -2.18 2.98 8.84
C CYS A 131 -1.15 3.49 7.84
N ALA A 132 -0.97 2.74 6.75
CA ALA A 132 -0.08 3.04 5.62
C ALA A 132 1.43 3.18 5.92
N ALA A 133 1.84 3.43 7.16
CA ALA A 133 3.23 3.47 7.62
C ALA A 133 3.30 3.01 9.09
N GLY A 134 4.44 2.50 9.51
CA GLY A 134 4.68 2.04 10.89
C GLY A 134 5.50 3.04 11.72
N ALA A 135 5.61 2.77 13.02
CA ALA A 135 6.50 3.43 13.95
C ALA A 135 7.19 2.38 14.85
N ASP A 136 8.32 2.73 15.44
CA ASP A 136 9.17 1.87 16.27
C ASP A 136 8.61 1.75 17.70
N THR A 137 7.40 1.23 17.82
CA THR A 137 6.72 1.02 19.10
C THR A 137 5.70 -0.10 19.00
N GLU A 138 5.45 -0.78 20.11
CA GLU A 138 4.38 -1.78 20.25
C GLU A 138 3.11 -1.21 20.88
N ASP A 139 3.16 0.05 21.33
CA ASP A 139 2.08 0.78 21.99
C ASP A 139 1.15 1.45 20.97
N TYR A 140 0.60 0.61 20.09
CA TYR A 140 -0.52 0.93 19.22
C TYR A 140 -1.59 -0.15 19.37
N THR A 141 -2.83 0.18 19.06
CA THR A 141 -3.95 -0.74 19.20
C THR A 141 -4.06 -1.66 18.00
N SER A 142 -3.96 -1.14 16.79
CA SER A 142 -3.95 -1.95 15.58
C SER A 142 -3.17 -1.27 14.46
N PHE A 143 -2.64 -2.06 13.53
CA PHE A 143 -1.93 -1.59 12.35
C PHE A 143 -2.62 -2.08 11.09
N VAL A 144 -2.84 -1.18 10.13
CA VAL A 144 -3.49 -1.46 8.85
C VAL A 144 -2.58 -1.04 7.70
N ASN A 145 -2.04 -2.01 6.96
CA ASN A 145 -1.18 -1.71 5.82
C ASN A 145 -1.28 -2.82 4.76
N VAL A 146 -0.60 -2.61 3.64
CA VAL A 146 -0.16 -3.71 2.77
C VAL A 146 1.25 -4.12 3.19
N ASP A 147 1.67 -5.32 2.82
CA ASP A 147 3.06 -5.73 2.99
C ASP A 147 3.94 -5.00 1.96
N ASP A 148 4.58 -3.92 2.40
CA ASP A 148 5.44 -3.11 1.54
C ASP A 148 6.74 -3.84 1.15
N PHE A 149 7.21 -4.82 1.93
CA PHE A 149 8.34 -5.65 1.54
C PHE A 149 7.93 -6.62 0.44
N GLU A 150 6.81 -7.33 0.60
CA GLU A 150 6.28 -8.24 -0.42
C GLU A 150 5.85 -7.50 -1.69
N TYR A 151 5.40 -6.24 -1.57
CA TYR A 151 5.23 -5.34 -2.71
C TYR A 151 6.56 -5.22 -3.49
N GLY A 152 7.65 -4.91 -2.79
CA GLY A 152 8.99 -4.85 -3.39
C GLY A 152 9.39 -6.15 -4.07
N VAL A 153 9.22 -7.27 -3.37
CA VAL A 153 9.53 -8.62 -3.86
C VAL A 153 8.72 -8.97 -5.10
N THR A 154 7.42 -8.69 -5.10
CA THR A 154 6.53 -8.98 -6.22
C THR A 154 6.94 -8.20 -7.47
N GLY A 155 7.23 -6.91 -7.32
CA GLY A 155 7.70 -6.07 -8.43
C GLY A 155 9.08 -6.48 -8.92
N GLY A 156 9.98 -6.82 -8.00
CA GLY A 156 11.31 -7.33 -8.32
C GLY A 156 11.26 -8.64 -9.11
N LYS A 157 10.44 -9.61 -8.67
CA LYS A 157 10.25 -10.92 -9.34
C LYS A 157 9.72 -10.74 -10.76
N TRP A 158 8.67 -9.93 -10.91
CA TRP A 158 8.11 -9.63 -12.22
C TRP A 158 9.16 -9.00 -13.15
N LEU A 159 9.94 -8.04 -12.63
CA LEU A 159 10.92 -7.32 -13.44
C LEU A 159 12.06 -8.22 -13.91
N VAL A 160 12.63 -9.04 -13.03
CA VAL A 160 13.71 -9.96 -13.42
C VAL A 160 13.24 -10.99 -14.44
N GLU A 161 11.99 -11.48 -14.33
CA GLU A 161 11.41 -12.38 -15.33
C GLU A 161 11.25 -11.66 -16.68
N ALA A 162 10.70 -10.44 -16.69
CA ALA A 162 10.45 -9.67 -17.90
C ALA A 162 11.74 -9.33 -18.70
N ILE A 163 12.88 -9.24 -18.01
CA ILE A 163 14.19 -8.98 -18.64
C ILE A 163 15.02 -10.25 -18.86
N GLY A 164 14.46 -11.43 -18.59
CA GLY A 164 15.12 -12.72 -18.81
C GLY A 164 16.28 -12.97 -17.84
N TYR A 165 16.13 -12.50 -16.60
CA TYR A 165 17.03 -12.73 -15.45
C TYR A 165 18.45 -12.15 -15.60
N LYS A 166 18.65 -11.20 -16.51
CA LYS A 166 19.93 -10.50 -16.74
C LYS A 166 19.71 -9.08 -17.21
N GLY A 167 20.63 -8.18 -16.87
CA GLY A 167 20.63 -6.81 -17.40
C GLY A 167 20.78 -5.72 -16.34
N ASN A 168 20.75 -4.48 -16.81
CA ASN A 168 20.88 -3.27 -16.01
C ASN A 168 19.51 -2.76 -15.55
N VAL A 169 19.32 -2.66 -14.25
CA VAL A 169 18.09 -2.16 -13.62
C VAL A 169 18.32 -0.76 -13.05
N VAL A 170 17.34 0.12 -13.25
CA VAL A 170 17.25 1.42 -12.55
C VAL A 170 16.13 1.35 -11.52
N GLY A 171 16.36 1.86 -10.32
CA GLY A 171 15.39 1.90 -9.23
C GLY A 171 14.94 3.31 -8.89
N PHE A 172 13.63 3.54 -8.71
CA PHE A 172 13.10 4.79 -8.16
C PHE A 172 12.29 4.52 -6.90
N SER A 173 12.72 5.13 -5.80
CA SER A 173 12.08 5.04 -4.49
C SER A 173 11.40 6.35 -4.11
N GLY A 174 10.58 6.26 -3.07
CA GLY A 174 9.83 7.39 -2.54
C GLY A 174 10.65 8.37 -1.72
N ILE A 175 10.07 8.77 -0.59
CA ILE A 175 10.73 9.63 0.41
C ILE A 175 11.71 8.78 1.22
N ALA A 176 12.98 9.19 1.26
CA ALA A 176 14.02 8.51 2.02
C ALA A 176 13.69 8.45 3.52
N GLY A 177 13.94 7.30 4.14
CA GLY A 177 13.71 7.05 5.57
C GLY A 177 12.27 6.75 5.96
N LEU A 178 11.30 6.85 5.03
CA LEU A 178 9.93 6.40 5.28
C LEU A 178 9.86 4.88 5.11
N SER A 179 9.29 4.17 6.10
CA SER A 179 9.29 2.69 6.12
C SER A 179 8.76 2.07 4.82
N THR A 180 7.68 2.61 4.25
CA THR A 180 7.13 2.18 2.96
C THR A 180 8.15 2.24 1.81
N ALA A 181 8.94 3.31 1.72
CA ALA A 181 9.94 3.42 0.64
C ALA A 181 11.08 2.43 0.84
N GLU A 182 11.57 2.32 2.08
CA GLU A 182 12.69 1.45 2.43
C GLU A 182 12.33 -0.03 2.30
N ASP A 183 11.15 -0.44 2.77
CA ASP A 183 10.71 -1.83 2.73
C ASP A 183 10.49 -2.31 1.29
N ARG A 184 9.86 -1.48 0.43
CA ARG A 184 9.69 -1.80 -1.00
C ARG A 184 11.02 -1.94 -1.71
N TRP A 185 11.94 -1.01 -1.48
CA TRP A 185 13.26 -1.09 -2.11
C TRP A 185 14.03 -2.31 -1.64
N ARG A 186 14.05 -2.58 -0.32
CA ARG A 186 14.66 -3.78 0.26
C ARG A 186 14.06 -5.06 -0.32
N GLY A 187 12.74 -5.10 -0.50
CA GLY A 187 12.05 -6.22 -1.15
C GLY A 187 12.52 -6.45 -2.58
N ALA A 188 12.60 -5.39 -3.39
CA ALA A 188 13.07 -5.47 -4.77
C ALA A 188 14.54 -5.92 -4.86
N VAL A 189 15.42 -5.31 -4.06
CA VAL A 189 16.84 -5.65 -4.00
C VAL A 189 17.05 -7.10 -3.56
N SER A 190 16.27 -7.60 -2.60
CA SER A 190 16.35 -9.00 -2.16
C SER A 190 16.09 -10.00 -3.29
N VAL A 191 15.36 -9.60 -4.33
CA VAL A 191 15.15 -10.41 -5.54
C VAL A 191 16.32 -10.22 -6.50
N PHE A 192 16.75 -8.98 -6.75
CA PHE A 192 17.85 -8.70 -7.67
C PHE A 192 19.15 -9.41 -7.26
N GLU A 193 19.46 -9.46 -5.96
CA GLU A 193 20.64 -10.13 -5.42
C GLU A 193 20.67 -11.64 -5.64
N GLN A 194 19.51 -12.26 -5.95
CA GLN A 194 19.44 -13.68 -6.29
C GLN A 194 19.94 -13.98 -7.71
N TYR A 195 20.12 -12.96 -8.55
CA TYR A 195 20.51 -13.10 -9.96
C TYR A 195 21.80 -12.32 -10.25
N PRO A 196 22.97 -12.96 -10.32
CA PRO A 196 24.26 -12.27 -10.43
C PRO A 196 24.47 -11.50 -11.75
N GLU A 197 23.65 -11.78 -12.77
CA GLU A 197 23.65 -11.05 -14.04
C GLU A 197 22.74 -9.81 -14.03
N ILE A 198 21.96 -9.60 -12.95
CA ILE A 198 21.22 -8.38 -12.70
C ILE A 198 22.14 -7.37 -12.02
N LYS A 199 22.16 -6.14 -12.53
CA LYS A 199 22.94 -5.04 -11.95
C LYS A 199 22.05 -3.83 -11.74
N VAL A 200 21.90 -3.38 -10.50
CA VAL A 200 21.31 -2.08 -10.23
C VAL A 200 22.35 -1.01 -10.61
N VAL A 201 22.10 -0.27 -11.70
CA VAL A 201 23.05 0.73 -12.23
C VAL A 201 22.79 2.14 -11.73
N ALA A 202 21.58 2.42 -11.26
CA ALA A 202 21.20 3.65 -10.58
C ALA A 202 20.02 3.39 -9.64
N HIS A 203 19.99 4.10 -8.52
CA HIS A 203 18.86 4.15 -7.60
C HIS A 203 18.73 5.57 -7.06
N GLU A 204 17.53 6.14 -7.15
CA GLU A 204 17.25 7.51 -6.73
C GLU A 204 15.98 7.58 -5.90
N TYR A 205 15.99 8.43 -4.87
CA TYR A 205 14.79 8.81 -4.12
C TYR A 205 14.11 9.99 -4.83
N CYS A 206 12.92 9.76 -5.35
CA CYS A 206 12.16 10.74 -6.14
C CYS A 206 10.93 11.28 -5.40
N ASP A 207 10.80 10.98 -4.11
CA ASP A 207 9.78 11.49 -3.19
C ASP A 207 8.34 11.29 -3.67
N TRP A 208 8.09 10.20 -4.40
CA TRP A 208 6.80 9.90 -5.02
C TRP A 208 6.36 10.93 -6.07
N THR A 209 7.28 11.74 -6.59
CA THR A 209 6.96 12.83 -7.51
C THR A 209 7.31 12.50 -8.96
N TYR A 210 6.43 12.93 -9.85
CA TYR A 210 6.68 12.89 -11.29
C TYR A 210 7.92 13.71 -11.68
N VAL A 211 8.06 14.93 -11.14
CA VAL A 211 9.12 15.87 -11.53
C VAL A 211 10.51 15.34 -11.17
N LYS A 212 10.71 14.84 -9.94
CA LYS A 212 12.02 14.31 -9.54
C LYS A 212 12.38 13.05 -10.31
N ALA A 213 11.42 12.16 -10.58
CA ALA A 213 11.67 10.97 -11.36
C ALA A 213 12.03 11.29 -12.82
N LYS A 214 11.36 12.29 -13.43
CA LYS A 214 11.71 12.77 -14.77
C LYS A 214 13.15 13.31 -14.80
N MET A 215 13.49 14.21 -13.88
CA MET A 215 14.84 14.77 -13.79
C MET A 215 15.91 13.71 -13.52
N ALA A 216 15.64 12.76 -12.61
CA ALA A 216 16.52 11.64 -12.34
C ALA A 216 16.75 10.80 -13.60
N MET A 217 15.68 10.45 -14.31
CA MET A 217 15.78 9.68 -15.55
C MET A 217 16.51 10.44 -16.67
N GLU A 218 16.28 11.75 -16.83
CA GLU A 218 17.01 12.61 -17.76
C GLU A 218 18.52 12.60 -17.51
N ASN A 219 18.95 12.53 -16.24
CA ASN A 219 20.36 12.40 -15.87
C ASN A 219 20.92 10.98 -16.07
N ILE A 220 20.10 9.96 -15.82
CA ILE A 220 20.47 8.54 -15.95
C ILE A 220 20.62 8.13 -17.42
N ILE A 221 19.78 8.64 -18.32
CA ILE A 221 19.79 8.31 -19.75
C ILE A 221 21.18 8.44 -20.40
N PRO A 222 21.90 9.57 -20.29
CA PRO A 222 23.23 9.72 -20.88
C PRO A 222 24.31 8.92 -20.13
N ALA A 223 24.18 8.73 -18.82
CA ALA A 223 25.14 7.96 -18.01
C ALA A 223 25.04 6.44 -18.27
N HIS A 224 23.85 5.96 -18.64
CA HIS A 224 23.55 4.55 -18.85
C HIS A 224 22.89 4.31 -20.22
N PRO A 225 23.69 4.13 -21.28
CA PRO A 225 23.19 3.87 -22.63
C PRO A 225 22.32 2.59 -22.73
N LYS A 226 22.53 1.64 -21.82
CA LYS A 226 21.76 0.39 -21.75
C LYS A 226 21.07 0.27 -20.39
N ILE A 227 19.74 0.25 -20.43
CA ILE A 227 18.83 0.06 -19.29
C ILE A 227 17.86 -1.02 -19.75
N ASP A 228 17.87 -2.15 -19.06
CA ASP A 228 17.10 -3.34 -19.44
C ASP A 228 15.78 -3.41 -18.65
N GLY A 229 15.70 -2.81 -17.46
CA GLY A 229 14.48 -2.76 -16.65
C GLY A 229 14.44 -1.54 -15.73
N ILE A 230 13.23 -1.11 -15.37
CA ILE A 230 13.00 -0.02 -14.41
C ILE A 230 12.08 -0.53 -13.30
N TRP A 231 12.59 -0.55 -12.09
CA TRP A 231 11.77 -0.74 -10.91
C TRP A 231 11.39 0.62 -10.34
N THR A 232 10.11 0.84 -10.10
CA THR A 232 9.62 1.99 -9.34
C THR A 232 8.53 1.57 -8.38
N GLY A 233 8.58 2.17 -7.19
CA GLY A 233 7.60 1.96 -6.13
C GLY A 233 6.35 2.85 -6.24
N ALA A 234 6.22 3.70 -7.26
CA ALA A 234 5.00 4.48 -7.51
C ALA A 234 4.82 4.89 -8.99
N GLY A 235 3.57 5.10 -9.39
CA GLY A 235 3.18 5.37 -10.77
C GLY A 235 3.43 6.80 -11.23
N MET A 236 3.36 7.80 -10.34
CA MET A 236 3.82 9.16 -10.67
C MET A 236 5.29 9.18 -11.10
N MET A 237 6.13 8.41 -10.39
CA MET A 237 7.56 8.29 -10.71
C MET A 237 7.76 7.50 -12.01
N ALA A 238 6.98 6.43 -12.21
CA ALA A 238 6.97 5.67 -13.46
C ALA A 238 6.65 6.57 -14.67
N ARG A 239 5.62 7.42 -14.55
CA ARG A 239 5.26 8.39 -15.60
C ARG A 239 6.40 9.35 -15.91
N GLY A 240 7.07 9.89 -14.90
CA GLY A 240 8.22 10.79 -15.09
C GLY A 240 9.34 10.10 -15.87
N ALA A 241 9.66 8.86 -15.51
CA ALA A 241 10.68 8.07 -16.20
C ALA A 241 10.29 7.71 -17.65
N ILE A 242 9.03 7.30 -17.87
CA ILE A 242 8.47 7.02 -19.21
C ILE A 242 8.60 8.26 -20.09
N GLU A 243 8.19 9.42 -19.60
CA GLU A 243 8.23 10.64 -20.39
C GLU A 243 9.65 11.07 -20.74
N ALA A 244 10.60 10.97 -19.80
CA ALA A 244 12.01 11.25 -20.07
C ALA A 244 12.57 10.34 -21.18
N LEU A 245 12.25 9.05 -21.15
CA LEU A 245 12.69 8.08 -22.17
C LEU A 245 12.07 8.39 -23.53
N VAL A 246 10.76 8.64 -23.57
CA VAL A 246 10.05 8.98 -24.81
C VAL A 246 10.59 10.28 -25.40
N ALA A 247 10.82 11.32 -24.59
CA ALA A 247 11.39 12.59 -25.02
C ALA A 247 12.83 12.43 -25.55
N ALA A 248 13.60 11.50 -24.99
CA ALA A 248 14.93 11.16 -25.47
C ALA A 248 14.93 10.23 -26.71
N GLY A 249 13.75 9.87 -27.24
CA GLY A 249 13.62 8.94 -28.36
C GLY A 249 14.05 7.50 -28.02
N ARG A 250 14.05 7.12 -26.74
CA ARG A 250 14.39 5.78 -26.27
C ARG A 250 13.13 4.94 -26.06
N SER A 251 13.24 3.65 -26.34
CA SER A 251 12.21 2.67 -25.94
C SER A 251 12.15 2.59 -24.41
N VAL A 252 10.94 2.45 -23.89
CA VAL A 252 10.71 2.19 -22.46
C VAL A 252 10.98 0.70 -22.19
N PRO A 253 11.95 0.33 -21.32
CA PRO A 253 12.16 -1.06 -20.91
C PRO A 253 11.00 -1.56 -20.04
N PRO A 254 10.91 -2.88 -19.73
CA PRO A 254 10.01 -3.38 -18.71
C PRO A 254 10.00 -2.53 -17.44
N ILE A 255 8.82 -2.13 -16.98
CA ILE A 255 8.66 -1.15 -15.90
C ILE A 255 7.56 -1.56 -14.91
N THR A 256 7.84 -1.44 -13.60
CA THR A 256 6.83 -1.60 -12.53
C THR A 256 6.21 -0.23 -12.20
N ALA A 257 5.09 -0.19 -11.48
CA ALA A 257 4.48 1.04 -10.97
C ALA A 257 3.40 0.73 -9.91
N ASP A 258 2.53 1.70 -9.62
CA ASP A 258 1.28 1.52 -8.89
C ASP A 258 0.05 1.89 -9.74
N ASP A 259 -1.10 1.97 -9.09
CA ASP A 259 -2.42 2.23 -9.66
C ASP A 259 -2.73 3.72 -9.94
N ASP A 260 -1.70 4.56 -10.14
CA ASP A 260 -1.85 5.89 -10.74
C ASP A 260 -2.49 5.79 -12.15
N ASN A 261 -3.62 6.47 -12.34
CA ASN A 261 -4.41 6.42 -13.57
C ASN A 261 -3.61 6.90 -14.79
N GLY A 262 -2.75 7.91 -14.61
CA GLY A 262 -1.86 8.40 -15.65
C GLY A 262 -0.89 7.33 -16.13
N TYR A 263 -0.30 6.56 -15.20
CA TYR A 263 0.55 5.43 -15.55
C TYR A 263 -0.24 4.38 -16.33
N LEU A 264 -1.43 4.00 -15.88
CA LEU A 264 -2.30 3.04 -16.58
C LEU A 264 -2.64 3.50 -18.01
N LYS A 265 -2.90 4.80 -18.20
CA LYS A 265 -3.10 5.40 -19.52
C LYS A 265 -1.84 5.37 -20.37
N MET A 266 -0.68 5.71 -19.81
CA MET A 266 0.61 5.62 -20.53
C MET A 266 0.94 4.20 -20.93
N TRP A 267 0.71 3.23 -20.03
CA TRP A 267 0.84 1.80 -20.33
C TRP A 267 -0.02 1.43 -21.54
N LYS A 268 -1.30 1.81 -21.55
CA LYS A 268 -2.18 1.54 -22.69
C LYS A 268 -1.74 2.26 -23.97
N LYS A 269 -1.37 3.54 -23.88
CA LYS A 269 -0.98 4.39 -25.00
C LYS A 269 0.27 3.88 -25.73
N PHE A 270 1.27 3.42 -24.97
CA PHE A 270 2.57 3.01 -25.51
C PHE A 270 2.72 1.48 -25.63
N ASP A 271 1.68 0.71 -25.28
CA ASP A 271 1.70 -0.76 -25.20
C ASP A 271 2.92 -1.31 -24.44
N LEU A 272 3.15 -0.77 -23.24
CA LEU A 272 4.32 -1.11 -22.43
C LEU A 272 4.31 -2.57 -21.95
N THR A 273 5.51 -3.14 -21.78
CA THR A 273 5.70 -4.32 -20.93
C THR A 273 5.76 -3.82 -19.49
N ALA A 274 4.69 -4.05 -18.72
CA ALA A 274 4.50 -3.36 -17.45
C ALA A 274 3.67 -4.18 -16.45
N VAL A 275 3.74 -3.79 -15.18
CA VAL A 275 2.87 -4.27 -14.09
C VAL A 275 2.57 -3.12 -13.12
N CYS A 276 1.41 -3.14 -12.45
CA CYS A 276 1.16 -2.28 -11.30
C CYS A 276 1.00 -3.10 -10.03
N LEU A 277 1.61 -2.63 -8.96
CA LEU A 277 1.39 -3.13 -7.61
C LEU A 277 0.64 -2.05 -6.85
N THR A 278 -0.51 -2.38 -6.29
CA THR A 278 -1.39 -1.37 -5.69
C THR A 278 -1.08 -1.15 -4.21
N LYS A 279 -1.17 0.10 -3.76
CA LYS A 279 -1.33 0.43 -2.34
C LYS A 279 -2.64 1.17 -2.18
N PRO A 280 -3.69 0.51 -1.68
CA PRO A 280 -5.02 1.07 -1.77
C PRO A 280 -5.18 2.38 -0.99
N THR A 281 -5.91 3.34 -1.54
CA THR A 281 -6.17 4.61 -0.85
C THR A 281 -7.16 4.43 0.30
N TRP A 282 -7.95 3.35 0.31
CA TRP A 282 -8.95 3.08 1.34
C TRP A 282 -8.38 2.47 2.64
N LEU A 283 -7.06 2.44 2.82
CA LEU A 283 -6.42 2.00 4.07
C LEU A 283 -6.93 2.76 5.31
N SER A 284 -7.21 4.05 5.18
CA SER A 284 -7.74 4.88 6.27
C SER A 284 -9.21 4.59 6.57
N GLN A 285 -10.03 4.29 5.56
CA GLN A 285 -11.38 3.76 5.74
C GLN A 285 -11.31 2.48 6.57
N LYS A 286 -10.43 1.54 6.18
CA LYS A 286 -10.29 0.26 6.90
C LYS A 286 -9.78 0.48 8.34
N GLY A 287 -8.86 1.43 8.53
CA GLY A 287 -8.41 1.88 9.85
C GLY A 287 -9.55 2.38 10.74
N LEU A 288 -10.46 3.21 10.19
CA LEU A 288 -11.63 3.67 10.92
C LEU A 288 -12.59 2.52 11.25
N GLN A 289 -12.86 1.61 10.31
CA GLN A 289 -13.71 0.45 10.54
C GLN A 289 -13.18 -0.42 11.69
N ILE A 290 -11.87 -0.70 11.68
CA ILE A 290 -11.19 -1.45 12.76
C ILE A 290 -11.29 -0.70 14.09
N GLY A 291 -11.03 0.60 14.11
CA GLY A 291 -11.16 1.42 15.32
C GLY A 291 -12.58 1.39 15.89
N LEU A 292 -13.60 1.52 15.03
CA LEU A 292 -15.01 1.41 15.42
C LEU A 292 -15.33 0.00 15.95
N ASP A 293 -14.80 -1.06 15.35
CA ASP A 293 -14.99 -2.43 15.81
C ASP A 293 -14.40 -2.64 17.22
N ILE A 294 -13.19 -2.11 17.46
CA ILE A 294 -12.51 -2.16 18.76
C ILE A 294 -13.33 -1.47 19.86
N VAL A 295 -13.79 -0.23 19.63
CA VAL A 295 -14.58 0.50 20.65
C VAL A 295 -15.98 -0.09 20.87
N GLN A 296 -16.50 -0.85 19.90
CA GLN A 296 -17.73 -1.65 20.06
C GLN A 296 -17.48 -2.98 20.78
N GLY A 297 -16.23 -3.36 21.03
CA GLY A 297 -15.87 -4.62 21.67
C GLY A 297 -16.00 -5.82 20.73
N LYS A 298 -15.76 -5.65 19.43
CA LYS A 298 -15.64 -6.75 18.46
C LYS A 298 -14.18 -7.23 18.41
N PRO A 299 -13.93 -8.55 18.28
CA PRO A 299 -12.57 -9.07 18.12
C PRO A 299 -11.88 -8.48 16.88
N THR A 300 -10.63 -8.06 17.02
CA THR A 300 -9.84 -7.48 15.92
C THR A 300 -8.36 -7.89 16.05
N PRO A 301 -7.69 -8.25 14.95
CA PRO A 301 -6.24 -8.43 14.94
C PRO A 301 -5.47 -7.16 15.26
N LYS A 302 -4.32 -7.30 15.93
CA LYS A 302 -3.36 -6.21 16.14
C LYS A 302 -2.71 -5.79 14.82
N VAL A 303 -2.44 -6.74 13.93
CA VAL A 303 -1.81 -6.46 12.63
C VAL A 303 -2.74 -6.92 11.51
N ASN A 304 -3.16 -5.99 10.65
CA ASN A 304 -4.09 -6.22 9.55
C ASN A 304 -3.36 -5.91 8.24
N ILE A 305 -2.71 -6.92 7.69
CA ILE A 305 -2.08 -6.85 6.36
C ILE A 305 -3.14 -7.17 5.30
N LEU A 306 -3.45 -6.17 4.48
CA LEU A 306 -4.43 -6.28 3.43
C LEU A 306 -3.79 -6.82 2.15
N PRO A 307 -4.52 -7.63 1.35
CA PRO A 307 -4.02 -8.09 0.07
C PRO A 307 -3.81 -6.90 -0.87
N ALA A 308 -2.58 -6.73 -1.35
CA ALA A 308 -2.29 -5.81 -2.44
C ALA A 308 -2.70 -6.47 -3.77
N TYR A 309 -3.54 -5.79 -4.55
CA TYR A 309 -3.87 -6.25 -5.89
C TYR A 309 -2.71 -5.95 -6.84
N VAL A 310 -2.49 -6.84 -7.81
CA VAL A 310 -1.51 -6.66 -8.90
C VAL A 310 -2.30 -6.49 -10.20
N ILE A 311 -2.17 -5.33 -10.83
CA ILE A 311 -2.79 -5.04 -12.13
C ILE A 311 -1.84 -5.52 -13.21
N THR A 312 -2.29 -6.49 -14.00
CA THR A 312 -1.54 -7.06 -15.13
C THR A 312 -2.07 -6.51 -16.45
N LYS A 313 -1.43 -6.86 -17.58
CA LYS A 313 -1.90 -6.43 -18.91
C LYS A 313 -3.33 -6.91 -19.17
N GLU A 314 -3.70 -8.06 -18.62
CA GLU A 314 -5.01 -8.69 -18.78
C GLU A 314 -6.12 -7.93 -18.04
N THR A 315 -5.81 -7.35 -16.87
CA THR A 315 -6.81 -6.67 -16.02
C THR A 315 -6.74 -5.15 -16.09
N ARG A 316 -5.66 -4.58 -16.66
CA ARG A 316 -5.43 -3.13 -16.78
C ARG A 316 -6.66 -2.36 -17.26
N ASP A 317 -7.35 -2.86 -18.29
CA ASP A 317 -8.45 -2.15 -18.93
C ASP A 317 -9.72 -2.05 -18.04
N ASP A 318 -9.83 -2.89 -17.01
CA ASP A 318 -10.89 -2.80 -15.99
C ASP A 318 -10.66 -1.63 -15.01
N PHE A 319 -9.41 -1.17 -14.91
CA PHE A 319 -8.97 -0.17 -13.94
C PHE A 319 -8.74 1.22 -14.55
N VAL A 320 -8.30 1.30 -15.81
CA VAL A 320 -8.04 2.59 -16.48
C VAL A 320 -9.32 3.44 -16.47
N ARG A 321 -9.20 4.70 -16.06
CA ARG A 321 -10.27 5.71 -16.10
C ARG A 321 -9.94 6.80 -17.12
N PRO A 322 -10.29 6.62 -18.42
CA PRO A 322 -10.00 7.61 -19.46
C PRO A 322 -10.71 8.95 -19.21
N ASP A 323 -11.83 8.92 -18.50
CA ASP A 323 -12.67 10.09 -18.20
C ASP A 323 -12.20 10.91 -16.98
N LEU A 324 -11.17 10.43 -16.27
CA LEU A 324 -10.65 11.09 -15.06
C LEU A 324 -9.19 11.53 -15.26
N PRO A 325 -8.70 12.53 -14.51
CA PRO A 325 -7.31 12.98 -14.53
C PRO A 325 -6.28 11.88 -14.26
N ASP A 326 -5.04 12.13 -14.71
CA ASP A 326 -3.90 11.24 -14.53
C ASP A 326 -3.51 11.06 -13.06
N THR A 327 -3.81 12.04 -12.22
CA THR A 327 -3.40 12.07 -10.81
C THR A 327 -4.28 11.22 -9.89
N MET A 328 -5.33 10.58 -10.41
CA MET A 328 -6.23 9.74 -9.62
C MET A 328 -5.64 8.34 -9.43
N PHE A 329 -5.82 7.76 -8.24
CA PHE A 329 -5.53 6.37 -7.94
C PHE A 329 -6.80 5.54 -8.08
N VAL A 330 -6.73 4.50 -8.90
CA VAL A 330 -7.94 3.76 -9.33
C VAL A 330 -8.40 2.70 -8.33
N ASN A 331 -7.54 2.26 -7.40
CA ASN A 331 -7.94 1.35 -6.32
C ASN A 331 -8.50 2.13 -5.12
N THR A 332 -9.73 2.63 -5.29
CA THR A 332 -10.43 3.53 -4.36
C THR A 332 -11.83 3.01 -4.03
N HIS A 333 -12.30 3.26 -2.81
CA HIS A 333 -13.67 3.06 -2.34
C HIS A 333 -14.46 4.38 -2.24
N LEU A 334 -13.88 5.48 -2.70
CA LEU A 334 -14.58 6.76 -2.77
C LEU A 334 -15.83 6.63 -3.66
N PRO A 335 -16.97 7.21 -3.23
CA PRO A 335 -18.14 7.36 -4.10
C PRO A 335 -17.80 8.15 -5.38
N GLU A 336 -18.43 7.80 -6.50
CA GLU A 336 -18.16 8.42 -7.81
C GLU A 336 -18.38 9.94 -7.83
N ASP A 337 -19.36 10.45 -7.07
CA ASP A 337 -19.58 11.91 -6.92
C ASP A 337 -18.43 12.60 -6.17
N VAL A 338 -17.85 11.93 -5.17
CA VAL A 338 -16.66 12.42 -4.47
C VAL A 338 -15.44 12.39 -5.41
N ILE A 339 -15.25 11.31 -6.15
CA ILE A 339 -14.18 11.18 -7.16
C ILE A 339 -14.27 12.33 -8.17
N ARG A 340 -15.44 12.56 -8.76
CA ARG A 340 -15.64 13.63 -9.77
C ARG A 340 -15.44 15.04 -9.21
N ARG A 341 -15.71 15.25 -7.92
CA ARG A 341 -15.45 16.52 -7.25
C ARG A 341 -13.96 16.74 -6.99
N LEU A 342 -13.24 15.71 -6.59
CA LEU A 342 -11.80 15.78 -6.27
C LEU A 342 -10.94 15.81 -7.53
N PHE A 343 -11.36 15.09 -8.56
CA PHE A 343 -10.68 14.93 -9.83
C PHE A 343 -11.64 15.28 -10.96
N PRO A 344 -11.98 16.57 -11.14
CA PRO A 344 -12.81 16.97 -12.25
C PRO A 344 -12.11 16.55 -13.56
N GLY A 345 -12.86 15.89 -14.45
CA GLY A 345 -12.36 15.56 -15.79
C GLY A 345 -11.93 16.82 -16.54
N GLU A 346 -10.96 16.66 -17.42
CA GLU A 346 -10.51 17.74 -18.33
C GLU A 346 -11.57 18.09 -19.38
#